data_AF-A0A660URF8-F1
#
_entry.id   AF-A0A660URF8-F1
#
_cell.length_a   1.000
_cell.length_b   1.000
_cell.length_c   1.000
_cell.angle_alpha   90.00
_cell.angle_beta   90.00
_cell.angle_gamma   90.00
#
_symmetry.space_group_name_H-M   'P 1'
#
loop_
_entity.id
_entity.type
_entity.pdbx_description
1 polymer ?
#
loop_
_entity_poly.entity_id
_entity_poly.type
_entity_poly.pdbx_seq_one_letter_code
_entity_poly.pdbx_strand_id
1 'polypeptide(L)'
;LSLRFYRLHLKADDPIQLISYLNSTIFWLIYETLGNKNLGQGVLDFFMADFMKMEIPIVLDRSFKQHFSALSRREVGVVFEECGLNPESDVPLSEQEPKPLPDRKELDDIIFDALDLTPDERKEVYRGVCQLVWNRISKAKSVKKRK
;
A
#
# COMPACT_ATOMS: atom_id res chain seq x y z
N LEU A 1 -23.84 -12.04 6.00
CA LEU A 1 -22.46 -12.17 5.47
C LEU A 1 -22.08 -10.85 4.84
N SER A 2 -20.99 -10.23 5.26
CA SER A 2 -20.52 -8.96 4.69
C SER A 2 -20.13 -9.15 3.23
N LEU A 3 -20.85 -8.50 2.29
CA LEU A 3 -20.57 -8.48 0.84
C LEU A 3 -19.30 -7.67 0.48
N ARG A 4 -18.44 -7.37 1.45
CA ARG A 4 -17.27 -6.47 1.29
C ARG A 4 -15.93 -7.20 1.18
N PHE A 5 -15.95 -8.53 1.05
CA PHE A 5 -14.75 -9.29 0.70
C PHE A 5 -14.77 -9.57 -0.80
N TYR A 6 -13.84 -8.95 -1.52
CA TYR A 6 -13.69 -9.17 -2.96
C TYR A 6 -12.70 -10.28 -3.23
N ARG A 7 -13.06 -11.16 -4.18
CA ARG A 7 -12.19 -12.25 -4.65
C ARG A 7 -11.82 -11.97 -6.09
N LEU A 8 -10.53 -11.85 -6.35
CA LEU A 8 -9.98 -11.71 -7.69
C LEU A 8 -9.67 -13.09 -8.25
N HIS A 9 -10.18 -13.38 -9.44
CA HIS A 9 -9.96 -14.63 -10.15
C HIS A 9 -9.16 -14.35 -11.43
N LEU A 10 -7.93 -14.85 -11.48
CA LEU A 10 -7.11 -14.77 -12.67
C LEU A 10 -7.67 -15.69 -13.77
N LYS A 11 -7.76 -15.17 -15.00
CA LYS A 11 -8.26 -15.94 -16.16
C LYS A 11 -7.23 -16.95 -16.67
N ALA A 12 -5.96 -16.59 -16.61
CA ALA A 12 -4.80 -17.45 -16.80
C ALA A 12 -3.62 -16.63 -16.27
N ASP A 13 -2.93 -17.09 -15.21
CA ASP A 13 -1.61 -16.61 -14.76
C ASP A 13 -1.29 -17.13 -13.35
N ASP A 14 -0.07 -16.85 -12.89
CA ASP A 14 0.39 -17.16 -11.55
C ASP A 14 -0.24 -16.23 -10.49
N PRO A 15 -0.99 -16.76 -9.50
CA PRO A 15 -1.61 -15.94 -8.47
C PRO A 15 -0.59 -15.14 -7.65
N ILE A 16 0.66 -15.58 -7.60
CA ILE A 16 1.68 -14.94 -6.77
C ILE A 16 2.02 -13.53 -7.27
N GLN A 17 2.01 -13.27 -8.58
CA GLN A 17 2.27 -11.93 -9.11
C GLN A 17 1.19 -10.93 -8.67
N LEU A 18 -0.07 -11.32 -8.82
CA LEU A 18 -1.18 -10.48 -8.37
C LEU A 18 -1.14 -10.26 -6.86
N ILE A 19 -0.88 -11.31 -6.07
CA ILE A 19 -0.74 -11.19 -4.62
C ILE A 19 0.41 -10.24 -4.26
N SER A 20 1.55 -10.34 -4.95
CA SER A 20 2.71 -9.48 -4.76
C SER A 20 2.36 -8.01 -5.02
N TYR A 21 1.71 -7.73 -6.15
CA TYR A 21 1.24 -6.38 -6.49
C TYR A 21 0.29 -5.82 -5.43
N LEU A 22 -0.74 -6.58 -5.05
CA LEU A 22 -1.72 -6.16 -4.04
C LEU A 22 -1.12 -5.94 -2.65
N ASN A 23 0.04 -6.53 -2.38
CA ASN A 23 0.75 -6.33 -1.12
C ASN A 23 1.80 -5.23 -1.19
N SER A 24 2.07 -4.65 -2.36
CA SER A 24 3.09 -3.61 -2.55
C SER A 24 2.66 -2.23 -2.06
N THR A 25 3.64 -1.38 -1.78
CA THR A 25 3.39 -0.02 -1.31
C THR A 25 2.71 0.85 -2.39
N ILE A 26 3.01 0.66 -3.68
CA ILE A 26 2.34 1.41 -4.75
C ILE A 26 0.85 1.08 -4.84
N PHE A 27 0.46 -0.18 -4.61
CA PHE A 27 -0.95 -0.53 -4.56
C PHE A 27 -1.65 0.22 -3.42
N TRP A 28 -1.03 0.32 -2.25
CA TRP A 28 -1.59 1.10 -1.15
C TRP A 28 -1.65 2.59 -1.45
N LEU A 29 -0.72 3.14 -2.24
CA LEU A 29 -0.83 4.53 -2.73
C LEU A 29 -2.08 4.72 -3.58
N ILE A 30 -2.34 3.81 -4.51
CA ILE A 30 -3.55 3.83 -5.36
C ILE A 30 -4.80 3.66 -4.49
N TYR A 31 -4.76 2.74 -3.53
CA TYR A 31 -5.88 2.44 -2.65
C TYR A 31 -6.22 3.64 -1.74
N GLU A 32 -5.22 4.31 -1.17
CA GLU A 32 -5.40 5.51 -0.36
C GLU A 32 -5.87 6.72 -1.18
N THR A 33 -5.52 6.82 -2.45
CA THR A 33 -5.90 7.95 -3.30
C THR A 33 -7.30 7.80 -3.88
N LEU A 34 -7.64 6.60 -4.39
CA LEU A 34 -8.91 6.32 -5.03
C LEU A 34 -10.01 5.85 -4.06
N GLY A 35 -9.63 5.32 -2.89
CA GLY A 35 -10.58 4.78 -1.93
C GLY A 35 -11.49 5.83 -1.31
N ASN A 36 -12.74 5.43 -1.07
CA ASN A 36 -13.77 6.26 -0.48
C ASN A 36 -13.54 6.44 1.03
N LYS A 37 -13.41 7.71 1.45
CA LYS A 37 -13.16 8.12 2.84
C LYS A 37 -14.40 8.69 3.55
N ASN A 38 -15.56 8.67 2.88
CA ASN A 38 -16.79 9.32 3.36
C ASN A 38 -17.56 8.53 4.43
N LEU A 39 -17.07 7.35 4.82
CA LEU A 39 -17.72 6.51 5.83
C LEU A 39 -17.43 6.94 7.28
N GLY A 40 -16.55 7.92 7.47
CA GLY A 40 -16.16 8.41 8.79
C GLY A 40 -15.20 7.45 9.53
N GLN A 41 -14.76 7.87 10.72
CA GLN A 41 -13.83 7.11 11.59
C GLN A 41 -12.50 6.68 10.94
N GLY A 42 -12.13 7.28 9.80
CA GLY A 42 -10.93 6.87 9.06
C GLY A 42 -11.09 5.54 8.34
N VAL A 43 -12.32 5.07 8.15
CA VAL A 43 -12.62 3.91 7.31
C VAL A 43 -12.29 4.27 5.86
N LEU A 44 -11.54 3.38 5.21
CA LEU A 44 -11.27 3.42 3.79
C LEU A 44 -11.99 2.24 3.14
N ASP A 45 -12.92 2.54 2.23
CA ASP A 45 -13.67 1.54 1.49
C ASP A 45 -13.39 1.70 -0.01
N PHE A 46 -13.35 0.60 -0.73
CA PHE A 46 -13.00 0.59 -2.15
C PHE A 46 -13.99 -0.31 -2.86
N PHE A 47 -14.88 0.29 -3.66
CA PHE A 47 -15.98 -0.47 -4.24
C PHE A 47 -15.49 -1.31 -5.42
N MET A 48 -16.23 -2.38 -5.72
CA MET A 48 -15.96 -3.21 -6.91
C MET A 48 -15.91 -2.38 -8.20
N ALA A 49 -16.72 -1.33 -8.31
CA ALA A 49 -16.73 -0.44 -9.47
C ALA A 49 -15.38 0.29 -9.65
N ASP A 50 -14.67 0.57 -8.56
CA ASP A 50 -13.35 1.19 -8.57
C ASP A 50 -12.28 0.15 -8.93
N PHE A 51 -12.38 -1.07 -8.39
CA PHE A 51 -11.50 -2.20 -8.76
C PHE A 51 -11.58 -2.52 -10.26
N MET A 52 -12.77 -2.46 -10.85
CA MET A 52 -12.98 -2.71 -12.27
C MET A 52 -12.35 -1.65 -13.20
N LYS A 53 -12.05 -0.46 -12.67
CA LYS A 53 -11.40 0.64 -13.40
C LYS A 53 -9.90 0.73 -13.15
N MET A 54 -9.41 -0.02 -12.17
CA MET A 54 -7.99 0.01 -11.80
C MET A 54 -7.19 -0.81 -12.83
N GLU A 55 -6.20 -0.16 -13.43
CA GLU A 55 -5.23 -0.85 -14.25
C GLU A 55 -4.19 -1.50 -13.33
N ILE A 56 -4.11 -2.83 -13.40
CA ILE A 56 -3.12 -3.60 -12.65
C ILE A 56 -1.95 -3.85 -13.59
N PRO A 57 -0.77 -3.28 -13.34
CA PRO A 57 0.43 -3.63 -14.09
C PRO A 57 0.79 -5.08 -13.76
N ILE A 58 0.34 -6.01 -14.59
CA ILE A 58 0.73 -7.42 -14.48
C ILE A 58 2.11 -7.56 -15.08
N VAL A 59 3.11 -7.64 -14.22
CA VAL A 59 4.49 -7.91 -14.60
C VAL A 59 4.65 -9.42 -14.71
N LEU A 60 4.76 -9.93 -15.93
CA LEU A 60 4.92 -11.36 -16.21
C LEU A 60 6.36 -11.85 -15.93
N ASP A 61 6.88 -11.58 -14.73
CA ASP A 61 8.17 -12.11 -14.29
C ASP A 61 7.97 -13.24 -13.26
N ARG A 62 8.75 -14.31 -13.41
CA ARG A 62 8.74 -15.48 -12.51
C ARG A 62 9.55 -15.24 -11.24
N SER A 63 10.41 -14.21 -11.20
CA SER A 63 11.22 -13.85 -10.03
C SER A 63 10.39 -13.44 -8.80
N PHE A 64 9.15 -13.00 -9.00
CA PHE A 64 8.22 -12.52 -7.95
C PHE A 64 8.00 -13.53 -6.81
N LYS A 65 8.03 -14.83 -7.09
CA LYS A 65 7.78 -15.85 -6.05
C LYS A 65 8.78 -15.81 -4.90
N GLN A 66 10.03 -15.51 -5.22
CA GLN A 66 11.10 -15.55 -4.23
C GLN A 66 10.98 -14.36 -3.28
N HIS A 67 10.68 -13.18 -3.82
CA HIS A 67 10.63 -11.92 -3.09
C HIS A 67 9.38 -11.77 -2.21
N PHE A 68 8.23 -12.30 -2.66
CA PHE A 68 7.04 -12.34 -1.80
C PHE A 68 7.17 -13.32 -0.62
N SER A 69 8.00 -14.38 -0.76
CA SER A 69 8.05 -15.45 0.23
C SER A 69 8.59 -15.00 1.60
N ALA A 70 9.44 -13.99 1.67
CA ALA A 70 9.97 -13.50 2.94
C ALA A 70 8.87 -12.73 3.71
N LEU A 71 8.24 -11.78 3.02
CA LEU A 71 7.14 -10.99 3.57
C LEU A 71 5.97 -11.87 4.03
N SER A 72 5.63 -12.90 3.26
CA SER A 72 4.51 -13.79 3.57
C SER A 72 4.73 -14.68 4.81
N ARG A 73 5.95 -14.76 5.35
CA ARG A 73 6.30 -15.64 6.49
C ARG A 73 6.30 -14.92 7.83
N ARG A 74 6.05 -13.61 7.86
CA ARG A 74 5.95 -12.82 9.08
C ARG A 74 4.62 -12.08 9.17
N GLU A 75 4.33 -11.59 10.36
CA GLU A 75 3.26 -10.63 10.55
C GLU A 75 3.65 -9.29 9.91
N VAL A 76 2.71 -8.68 9.19
CA VAL A 76 2.90 -7.36 8.57
C VAL A 76 2.59 -6.30 9.61
N GLY A 77 3.55 -5.40 9.86
CA GLY A 77 3.43 -4.35 10.85
C GLY A 77 2.57 -3.18 10.38
N VAL A 78 2.55 -2.11 11.19
CA VAL A 78 1.91 -0.86 10.77
C VAL A 78 2.69 -0.21 9.62
N VAL A 79 2.00 0.49 8.74
CA VAL A 79 2.61 1.04 7.51
C VAL A 79 3.85 1.91 7.76
N PHE A 80 3.88 2.63 8.87
CA PHE A 80 5.00 3.48 9.26
C PHE A 80 6.26 2.65 9.54
N GLU A 81 6.12 1.54 10.27
CA GLU A 81 7.22 0.59 10.54
C GLU A 81 7.67 -0.09 9.27
N GLU A 82 6.73 -0.55 8.43
CA GLU A 82 7.03 -1.20 7.14
C GLU A 82 7.85 -0.28 6.21
N CYS A 83 7.56 1.03 6.20
CA CYS A 83 8.25 2.03 5.39
C CYS A 83 9.49 2.64 6.08
N GLY A 84 9.72 2.34 7.37
CA GLY A 84 10.77 2.94 8.18
C GLY A 84 10.60 4.44 8.41
N LEU A 85 9.36 4.91 8.55
CA LEU A 85 9.01 6.31 8.80
C LEU A 85 8.35 6.46 10.17
N ASN A 86 8.50 7.62 10.80
CA ASN A 86 7.94 7.88 12.13
C ASN A 86 7.05 9.13 12.15
N PRO A 87 5.72 9.00 12.24
CA PRO A 87 4.82 10.15 12.28
C PRO A 87 4.91 10.99 13.55
N GLU A 88 5.52 10.47 14.62
CA GLU A 88 5.68 11.16 15.91
C GLU A 88 7.07 11.84 16.04
N SER A 89 7.87 11.83 14.98
CA SER A 89 9.15 12.53 14.91
C SER A 89 8.96 14.04 14.75
N ASP A 90 9.96 14.83 15.14
CA ASP A 90 10.00 16.29 14.90
C ASP A 90 10.16 16.64 13.41
N VAL A 91 10.67 15.69 12.60
CA VAL A 91 10.84 15.86 11.15
C VAL A 91 9.54 15.46 10.43
N PRO A 92 8.98 16.30 9.54
CA PRO A 92 7.80 15.95 8.74
C PRO A 92 8.00 14.66 7.93
N LEU A 93 6.95 13.85 7.77
CA LEU A 93 7.01 12.59 6.98
C LEU A 93 7.51 12.82 5.54
N SER A 94 7.19 13.97 4.94
CA SER A 94 7.64 14.38 3.60
C SER A 94 9.15 14.61 3.49
N GLU A 95 9.83 14.86 4.62
CA GLU A 95 11.27 15.17 4.67
C GLU A 95 12.10 14.02 5.26
N GLN A 96 11.44 13.04 5.89
CA GLN A 96 12.11 11.87 6.43
C GLN A 96 12.67 10.98 5.30
N GLU A 97 13.81 10.34 5.56
CA GLU A 97 14.39 9.37 4.64
C GLU A 97 13.77 7.98 4.89
N PRO A 98 13.03 7.39 3.93
CA PRO A 98 12.42 6.08 4.10
C PRO A 98 13.47 4.98 4.29
N LYS A 99 13.20 4.07 5.22
CA LYS A 99 14.05 2.89 5.49
C LYS A 99 13.16 1.65 5.59
N PRO A 100 12.52 1.25 4.47
CA PRO A 100 11.61 0.12 4.48
C PRO A 100 12.30 -1.14 5.00
N LEU A 101 11.51 -2.03 5.61
CA LEU A 101 12.02 -3.34 6.04
C LEU A 101 12.63 -4.09 4.84
N PRO A 102 13.67 -4.92 5.03
CA PRO A 102 14.38 -5.53 3.90
C PRO A 102 13.48 -6.31 2.94
N ASP A 103 12.55 -7.11 3.46
CA ASP A 103 11.62 -7.91 2.66
C ASP A 103 10.52 -7.07 1.98
N ARG A 104 10.08 -6.00 2.65
CA ARG A 104 9.21 -4.97 2.07
C ARG A 104 9.89 -4.31 0.89
N LYS A 105 11.15 -3.90 1.06
CA LYS A 105 11.95 -3.26 0.01
C LYS A 105 12.15 -4.20 -1.17
N GLU A 106 12.49 -5.46 -0.93
CA GLU A 106 12.67 -6.48 -1.97
C GLU A 106 11.40 -6.67 -2.82
N LEU A 107 10.22 -6.75 -2.18
CA LEU A 107 8.95 -6.85 -2.90
C LEU A 107 8.66 -5.59 -3.73
N ASP A 108 8.80 -4.42 -3.10
CA ASP A 108 8.46 -3.15 -3.72
C ASP A 108 9.42 -2.79 -4.85
N ASP A 109 10.72 -3.06 -4.71
CA ASP A 109 11.73 -2.78 -5.73
C ASP A 109 11.38 -3.40 -7.08
N ILE A 110 10.92 -4.66 -7.09
CA ILE A 110 10.56 -5.36 -8.34
C ILE A 110 9.39 -4.70 -9.03
N ILE A 111 8.41 -4.24 -8.25
CA ILE A 111 7.22 -3.59 -8.78
C ILE A 111 7.57 -2.18 -9.24
N PHE A 112 8.42 -1.48 -8.49
CA PHE A 112 8.94 -0.17 -8.87
C PHE A 112 9.82 -0.24 -10.12
N ASP A 113 10.64 -1.28 -10.26
CA ASP A 113 11.45 -1.56 -11.45
C ASP A 113 10.55 -1.77 -12.66
N ALA A 114 9.48 -2.56 -12.52
CA ALA A 114 8.55 -2.80 -13.61
C ALA A 114 7.68 -1.59 -13.99
N LEU A 115 7.61 -0.60 -13.11
CA LEU A 115 6.98 0.71 -13.34
C LEU A 115 8.00 1.78 -13.76
N ASP A 116 9.27 1.41 -13.93
CA ASP A 116 10.38 2.31 -14.27
C ASP A 116 10.53 3.51 -13.30
N LEU A 117 10.22 3.31 -12.01
CA LEU A 117 10.34 4.39 -11.01
C LEU A 117 11.79 4.68 -10.68
N THR A 118 12.13 5.97 -10.72
CA THR A 118 13.43 6.50 -10.29
C THR A 118 13.64 6.34 -8.78
N PRO A 119 14.88 6.35 -8.28
CA PRO A 119 15.16 6.25 -6.85
C PRO A 119 14.43 7.28 -5.99
N ASP A 120 14.25 8.50 -6.50
CA ASP A 120 13.54 9.56 -5.78
C ASP A 120 12.02 9.32 -5.77
N GLU A 121 11.43 8.90 -6.89
CA GLU A 121 10.00 8.54 -6.93
C GLU A 121 9.66 7.39 -5.98
N ARG A 122 10.55 6.40 -5.82
CA ARG A 122 10.36 5.31 -4.85
C ARG A 122 10.26 5.84 -3.42
N LYS A 123 11.08 6.83 -3.05
CA LYS A 123 11.01 7.47 -1.73
C LYS A 123 9.70 8.22 -1.57
N GLU A 124 9.26 8.93 -2.60
CA GLU A 124 7.98 9.65 -2.61
C GLU A 124 6.78 8.71 -2.47
N VAL A 125 6.84 7.48 -3.02
CA VAL A 125 5.80 6.48 -2.81
C VAL A 125 5.67 6.13 -1.32
N TYR A 126 6.78 5.84 -0.62
CA TYR A 126 6.77 5.55 0.82
C TYR A 126 6.25 6.72 1.65
N ARG A 127 6.79 7.92 1.40
CA ARG A 127 6.38 9.16 2.09
C ARG A 127 4.90 9.45 1.85
N GLY A 128 4.46 9.35 0.60
CA GLY A 128 3.09 9.61 0.18
C GLY A 128 2.08 8.69 0.85
N VAL A 129 2.34 7.38 0.86
CA VAL A 129 1.46 6.41 1.54
C VAL A 129 1.38 6.70 3.04
N CYS A 130 2.52 6.87 3.71
CA CYS A 130 2.54 7.17 5.14
C CYS A 130 1.82 8.49 5.46
N GLN A 131 2.03 9.53 4.64
CA GLN A 131 1.38 10.82 4.80
C GLN A 131 -0.15 10.72 4.62
N LEU A 132 -0.62 9.97 3.62
CA LEU A 132 -2.05 9.74 3.39
C LEU A 132 -2.70 8.98 4.54
N VAL A 133 -2.05 7.93 5.03
CA VAL A 133 -2.54 7.15 6.16
C VAL A 133 -2.57 7.99 7.44
N TRP A 134 -1.52 8.76 7.71
CA TRP A 134 -1.48 9.68 8.85
C TRP A 134 -2.58 10.72 8.77
N ASN A 135 -2.75 11.37 7.61
CA ASN A 135 -3.81 12.35 7.38
C ASN A 135 -5.19 11.76 7.69
N ARG A 136 -5.46 10.55 7.21
CA ARG A 136 -6.74 9.85 7.44
C ARG A 136 -6.97 9.56 8.92
N ILE A 137 -5.98 8.96 9.60
CA ILE A 137 -6.10 8.55 11.01
C ILE A 137 -6.20 9.80 11.91
N SER A 138 -5.36 10.80 11.69
CA SER A 138 -5.37 12.06 12.44
C SER A 138 -6.68 12.80 12.27
N LYS A 139 -7.21 12.85 11.04
CA LYS A 139 -8.53 13.44 10.79
C LYS A 139 -9.63 12.69 11.55
N ALA A 140 -9.63 11.37 11.54
CA ALA A 140 -10.59 10.55 12.28
C ALA A 140 -10.56 10.84 13.79
N LYS A 141 -9.36 10.98 14.36
CA LYS A 141 -9.16 11.32 15.78
C LYS A 141 -9.57 12.76 16.13
N SER A 142 -9.44 13.70 15.20
CA SER A 142 -9.75 15.13 15.45
C SER A 142 -11.23 15.44 15.65
N VAL A 143 -12.13 14.59 15.16
CA VAL A 143 -13.58 14.81 15.25
C VAL A 143 -14.06 14.37 16.64
N LYS A 144 -14.29 15.34 17.54
CA LYS A 144 -14.92 15.09 18.84
C LYS A 144 -16.35 14.56 18.63
N LYS A 145 -16.76 13.53 19.37
CA LYS A 145 -18.18 13.14 19.44
C LYS A 145 -18.99 14.36 19.88
N ARG A 146 -19.90 14.84 19.04
CA ARG A 146 -20.98 15.72 19.52
C ARG A 146 -21.78 14.91 20.53
N LYS A 147 -21.86 15.41 21.76
CA LYS A 147 -22.79 14.91 22.78
C LYS A 147 -24.22 15.18 22.35
#